data_AF-A0A0H2XYP0-F1
#
_entry.id   AF-A0A0H2XYP0-F1
#
_cell.length_a   1.000
_cell.length_b   1.000
_cell.length_c   1.000
_cell.angle_alpha   90.00
_cell.angle_beta   90.00
_cell.angle_gamma   90.00
#
_symmetry.space_group_name_H-M   'P 1'
#
loop_
_entity.id
_entity.type
_entity.pdbx_description
1 polymer ?
#
loop_
_entity_poly.entity_id
_entity_poly.type
_entity_poly.pdbx_seq_one_letter_code
_entity_poly.pdbx_strand_id
1 'polypeptide(L)'
;MAEDAPAAARTLTIAMPKAGRTRPLVVIVADNAGTETTDFIVPYAILKRSGAVDVVAVSADEGTVELMPALRMLADTTFDRFDATVPAGADVVIVPALHRADRPAVLAWLRRQAAAGATMVAICDGAEVLANTGLLRQRTATSHWYSREGLRRRFTETKWVDDRRYVMDGNVMTTTGVSASIPASLALLGVLAGPNAARETARGLGVQAWSDDHDGGRFGLTARAVAIALMNRLAFWRHETFDLPVESGFDELTVALTADAWARTWRSDVVATADASVVESRHGLRLLAQPADVRHARVAMSAGRRGDSALPGVLADIAARYDDATSSWVALQLEYPK
;
A
#
# COMPACT_ATOMS: atom_id res chain seq x y z
N MET A 1 -13.68 -20.52 19.25
CA MET A 1 -12.93 -19.93 20.37
C MET A 1 -11.72 -19.25 19.76
N ALA A 2 -11.68 -17.93 19.75
CA ALA A 2 -10.52 -17.18 19.25
C ALA A 2 -9.36 -17.43 20.21
N GLU A 3 -8.32 -18.10 19.74
CA GLU A 3 -7.11 -18.32 20.51
C GLU A 3 -6.36 -16.98 20.53
N ASP A 4 -6.40 -16.30 21.68
CA ASP A 4 -5.76 -15.00 21.91
C ASP A 4 -4.34 -14.98 21.32
N ALA A 5 -4.08 -14.07 20.39
CA ALA A 5 -2.73 -13.86 19.88
C ALA A 5 -1.80 -13.51 21.06
N PRO A 6 -0.62 -14.14 21.20
CA PRO A 6 0.27 -13.94 22.33
C PRO A 6 0.60 -12.44 22.48
N ALA A 7 0.72 -11.96 23.73
CA ALA A 7 0.92 -10.53 24.03
C ALA A 7 2.13 -9.91 23.31
N ALA A 8 3.16 -10.69 22.97
CA ALA A 8 4.31 -10.27 22.17
C ALA A 8 3.94 -9.74 20.77
N ALA A 9 2.86 -10.25 20.18
CA ALA A 9 2.37 -9.84 18.85
C ALA A 9 1.71 -8.43 18.85
N ARG A 10 1.61 -7.78 20.03
CA ARG A 10 0.86 -6.55 20.24
C ARG A 10 1.73 -5.30 20.41
N THR A 11 3.01 -5.46 20.77
CA THR A 11 3.89 -4.31 21.00
C THR A 11 4.73 -4.05 19.77
N LEU A 12 4.46 -2.95 19.07
CA LEU A 12 5.32 -2.48 17.99
C LEU A 12 6.68 -2.06 18.59
N THR A 13 7.76 -2.65 18.10
CA THR A 13 9.12 -2.30 18.49
C THR A 13 10.01 -2.29 17.26
N ILE A 14 10.89 -1.31 17.14
CA ILE A 14 11.82 -1.23 16.02
C ILE A 14 13.24 -1.12 16.53
N ALA A 15 14.20 -1.68 15.79
CA ALA A 15 15.60 -1.51 16.11
C ALA A 15 15.98 -0.03 16.00
N MET A 16 16.96 0.38 16.81
CA MET A 16 17.56 1.71 16.66
C MET A 16 18.13 1.87 15.24
N PRO A 17 18.14 3.10 14.69
CA PRO A 17 18.81 3.37 13.42
C PRO A 17 20.25 2.86 13.43
N LYS A 18 20.67 2.28 12.31
CA LYS A 18 22.04 1.79 12.11
C LYS A 18 23.05 2.92 12.32
N ALA A 19 24.25 2.53 12.76
CA ALA A 19 25.31 3.47 13.12
C ALA A 19 25.58 4.51 12.03
N GLY A 20 25.72 5.77 12.43
CA GLY A 20 25.95 6.90 11.52
C GLY A 20 24.69 7.54 10.95
N ARG A 21 23.49 7.01 11.24
CA ARG A 21 22.22 7.62 10.82
C ARG A 21 21.63 8.53 11.89
N THR A 22 21.24 9.73 11.49
CA THR A 22 20.50 10.68 12.33
C THR A 22 19.00 10.46 12.27
N ARG A 23 18.49 9.88 11.17
CA ARG A 23 17.09 9.49 10.96
C ARG A 23 17.02 8.05 10.46
N PRO A 24 15.97 7.28 10.84
CA PRO A 24 15.78 5.94 10.29
C PRO A 24 15.64 5.98 8.76
N LEU A 25 16.32 5.07 8.07
CA LEU A 25 16.20 4.86 6.64
C LEU A 25 15.17 3.77 6.34
N VAL A 26 14.04 4.19 5.77
CA VAL A 26 12.97 3.33 5.30
C VAL A 26 13.10 3.15 3.79
N VAL A 27 13.03 1.91 3.35
CA VAL A 27 13.03 1.55 1.93
C VAL A 27 11.69 0.94 1.58
N ILE A 28 11.09 1.35 0.46
CA ILE A 28 9.85 0.78 -0.06
C ILE A 28 10.14 0.07 -1.37
N VAL A 29 9.81 -1.22 -1.42
CA VAL A 29 10.13 -2.11 -2.53
C VAL A 29 9.10 -1.99 -3.65
N ALA A 30 9.60 -1.98 -4.88
CA ALA A 30 8.81 -2.11 -6.09
C ALA A 30 9.35 -3.22 -7.00
N ASP A 31 8.44 -4.01 -7.56
CA ASP A 31 8.70 -4.82 -8.75
C ASP A 31 8.15 -4.07 -9.97
N ASN A 32 9.01 -3.88 -10.97
CA ASN A 32 8.67 -3.13 -12.19
C ASN A 32 7.47 -3.75 -12.93
N ALA A 33 7.30 -5.07 -12.81
CA ALA A 33 6.22 -5.82 -13.46
C ALA A 33 4.83 -5.62 -12.81
N GLY A 34 4.77 -5.00 -11.64
CA GLY A 34 3.51 -4.72 -10.97
C GLY A 34 3.67 -4.65 -9.45
N THR A 35 3.48 -3.45 -8.91
CA THR A 35 3.45 -3.16 -7.47
C THR A 35 2.11 -2.53 -7.13
N GLU A 36 1.47 -2.91 -6.03
CA GLU A 36 0.18 -2.32 -5.66
C GLU A 36 0.36 -0.82 -5.31
N THR A 37 -0.50 0.02 -5.89
CA THR A 37 -0.43 1.49 -5.86
C THR A 37 -0.51 2.07 -4.45
N THR A 38 -1.51 1.68 -3.68
CA THR A 38 -1.80 2.25 -2.36
C THR A 38 -0.88 1.67 -1.28
N ASP A 39 -0.57 0.38 -1.33
CA ASP A 39 0.42 -0.30 -0.50
C ASP A 39 1.82 0.33 -0.64
N PHE A 40 2.13 0.90 -1.82
CA PHE A 40 3.37 1.64 -2.05
C PHE A 40 3.25 3.12 -1.67
N ILE A 41 2.30 3.84 -2.26
CA ILE A 41 2.24 5.30 -2.19
C ILE A 41 1.80 5.80 -0.82
N VAL A 42 0.87 5.10 -0.15
CA VAL A 42 0.37 5.52 1.17
C VAL A 42 1.49 5.58 2.22
N PRO A 43 2.27 4.50 2.46
CA PRO A 43 3.39 4.59 3.39
C PRO A 43 4.46 5.59 2.93
N TYR A 44 4.74 5.67 1.62
CA TYR A 44 5.68 6.66 1.08
C TYR A 44 5.27 8.09 1.49
N ALA A 45 4.02 8.46 1.22
CA ALA A 45 3.48 9.79 1.47
C ALA A 45 3.47 10.12 2.98
N ILE A 46 3.01 9.20 3.82
CA ILE A 46 2.91 9.40 5.28
C ILE A 46 4.31 9.58 5.88
N LEU A 47 5.25 8.70 5.53
CA LEU A 47 6.59 8.72 6.11
C LEU A 47 7.39 9.93 5.63
N LYS A 48 7.37 10.26 4.32
CA LYS A 48 8.02 11.47 3.80
C LYS A 48 7.45 12.75 4.42
N ARG A 49 6.11 12.84 4.52
CA ARG A 49 5.41 13.99 5.10
C ARG A 49 5.83 14.27 6.54
N SER A 50 6.18 13.25 7.30
CA SER A 50 6.61 13.41 8.69
C SER A 50 7.92 14.21 8.82
N GLY A 51 8.78 14.18 7.80
CA GLY A 51 10.14 14.71 7.86
C GLY A 51 11.09 14.00 8.84
N ALA A 52 10.59 13.00 9.59
CA ALA A 52 11.30 12.38 10.70
C ALA A 52 12.11 11.13 10.30
N VAL A 53 11.85 10.60 9.10
CA VAL A 53 12.55 9.45 8.53
C VAL A 53 13.00 9.76 7.10
N ASP A 54 14.05 9.08 6.64
CA ASP A 54 14.44 9.12 5.25
C ASP A 54 13.74 7.97 4.52
N VAL A 55 13.11 8.27 3.38
CA VAL A 55 12.36 7.28 2.58
C VAL A 55 12.94 7.20 1.18
N VAL A 56 13.22 5.98 0.72
CA VAL A 56 13.75 5.68 -0.61
C VAL A 56 12.89 4.63 -1.30
N ALA A 57 12.42 4.95 -2.51
CA ALA A 57 11.77 4.02 -3.41
C ALA A 57 12.83 3.18 -4.16
N VAL A 58 12.81 1.85 -4.01
CA VAL A 58 13.76 0.96 -4.69
C VAL A 58 13.01 -0.01 -5.61
N SER A 59 13.55 -0.19 -6.81
CA SER A 59 13.02 -1.10 -7.83
C SER A 59 13.93 -2.29 -8.06
N ALA A 60 13.34 -3.41 -8.51
CA ALA A 60 14.09 -4.59 -8.88
C ALA A 60 14.98 -4.36 -10.11
N ASP A 61 14.45 -3.68 -11.12
CA ASP A 61 15.12 -3.38 -12.39
C ASP A 61 15.12 -1.88 -12.69
N GLU A 62 15.99 -1.43 -13.59
CA GLU A 62 15.94 -0.06 -14.09
C GLU A 62 14.66 0.20 -14.91
N GLY A 63 14.22 1.46 -14.90
CA GLY A 63 13.12 1.94 -15.72
C GLY A 63 11.80 2.12 -14.95
N THR A 64 10.70 2.03 -15.69
CA THR A 64 9.36 2.27 -15.18
C THR A 64 8.93 1.17 -14.20
N VAL A 65 8.24 1.58 -13.13
CA VAL A 65 7.46 0.69 -12.29
C VAL A 65 5.99 0.83 -12.63
N GLU A 66 5.36 -0.27 -13.02
CA GLU A 66 3.91 -0.37 -13.17
C GLU A 66 3.27 -0.48 -11.77
N LEU A 67 2.45 0.51 -11.41
CA LEU A 67 1.67 0.51 -10.18
C LEU A 67 0.25 0.05 -10.48
N MET A 68 -0.09 -1.14 -10.00
CA MET A 68 -1.41 -1.70 -10.22
C MET A 68 -2.42 -1.09 -9.25
N PRO A 69 -3.64 -0.79 -9.69
CA PRO A 69 -4.17 -1.07 -11.02
C PRO A 69 -3.99 0.05 -12.07
N ALA A 70 -3.48 1.23 -11.73
CA ALA A 70 -3.68 2.43 -12.57
C ALA A 70 -2.44 3.30 -12.88
N LEU A 71 -1.44 3.35 -12.01
CA LEU A 71 -0.40 4.38 -12.08
C LEU A 71 0.92 3.82 -12.61
N ARG A 72 1.84 4.71 -12.97
CA ARG A 72 3.21 4.35 -13.33
C ARG A 72 4.16 5.34 -12.66
N MET A 73 5.30 4.87 -12.19
CA MET A 73 6.26 5.72 -11.48
C MET A 73 7.71 5.40 -11.84
N LEU A 74 8.60 6.30 -11.42
CA LEU A 74 10.04 6.07 -11.40
C LEU A 74 10.50 5.90 -9.96
N ALA A 75 11.14 4.77 -9.65
CA ALA A 75 11.81 4.57 -8.37
C ALA A 75 13.06 5.46 -8.24
N ASP A 76 13.47 5.76 -7.01
CA ASP A 76 14.64 6.60 -6.72
C ASP A 76 15.93 5.90 -7.14
N THR A 77 15.98 4.57 -6.98
CA THR A 77 17.12 3.75 -7.36
C THR A 77 16.72 2.28 -7.58
N THR A 78 17.69 1.44 -7.96
CA THR A 78 17.52 -0.02 -8.05
C THR A 78 18.11 -0.71 -6.82
N PHE A 79 17.77 -1.99 -6.61
CA PHE A 79 18.36 -2.81 -5.55
C PHE A 79 19.89 -2.79 -5.55
N ASP A 80 20.53 -3.01 -6.71
CA ASP A 80 21.99 -3.07 -6.80
C ASP A 80 22.66 -1.72 -6.50
N ARG A 81 22.06 -0.62 -6.99
CA ARG A 81 22.56 0.73 -6.72
C ARG A 81 22.33 1.13 -5.26
N PHE A 82 21.21 0.72 -4.66
CA PHE A 82 20.97 0.88 -3.23
C PHE A 82 22.01 0.13 -2.40
N ASP A 83 22.24 -1.15 -2.67
CA ASP A 83 23.22 -1.97 -1.92
C ASP A 83 24.64 -1.39 -2.05
N ALA A 84 25.01 -0.84 -3.21
CA ALA A 84 26.31 -0.19 -3.43
C ALA A 84 26.49 1.12 -2.64
N THR A 85 25.41 1.88 -2.43
CA THR A 85 25.44 3.17 -1.74
C THR A 85 25.16 3.06 -0.24
N VAL A 86 24.46 2.01 0.16
CA VAL A 86 24.03 1.75 1.54
C VAL A 86 24.39 0.30 1.92
N PRO A 87 25.70 -0.03 2.04
CA PRO A 87 26.15 -1.41 2.28
C PRO A 87 25.68 -1.99 3.61
N ALA A 88 25.34 -1.14 4.59
CA ALA A 88 24.75 -1.58 5.85
C ALA A 88 23.27 -2.01 5.72
N GLY A 89 22.61 -1.79 4.58
CA GLY A 89 21.18 -2.06 4.36
C GLY A 89 20.24 -1.07 5.05
N ALA A 90 18.95 -1.16 4.77
CA ALA A 90 17.91 -0.29 5.34
C ALA A 90 17.68 -0.55 6.85
N ASP A 91 17.11 0.42 7.57
CA ASP A 91 16.59 0.16 8.92
C ASP A 91 15.24 -0.55 8.84
N VAL A 92 14.42 -0.15 7.86
CA VAL A 92 13.10 -0.73 7.59
C VAL A 92 12.95 -1.01 6.10
N VAL A 93 12.38 -2.16 5.77
CA VAL A 93 11.98 -2.50 4.40
C VAL A 93 10.48 -2.74 4.37
N ILE A 94 9.76 -1.88 3.65
CA ILE A 94 8.33 -2.01 3.37
C ILE A 94 8.17 -2.79 2.06
N VAL A 95 7.32 -3.82 2.12
CA VAL A 95 7.02 -4.75 1.02
C VAL A 95 5.52 -4.64 0.71
N PRO A 96 5.15 -3.92 -0.37
CA PRO A 96 3.80 -3.89 -0.91
C PRO A 96 3.36 -5.25 -1.46
N ALA A 97 2.07 -5.39 -1.80
CA ALA A 97 1.66 -6.46 -2.69
C ALA A 97 2.31 -6.31 -4.07
N LEU A 98 2.79 -7.42 -4.63
CA LEU A 98 3.46 -7.49 -5.93
C LEU A 98 2.68 -8.43 -6.84
N HIS A 99 2.64 -8.13 -8.15
CA HIS A 99 2.04 -9.02 -9.14
C HIS A 99 2.69 -10.41 -9.12
N ARG A 100 4.01 -10.44 -8.92
CA ARG A 100 4.82 -11.65 -8.78
C ARG A 100 5.39 -11.76 -7.39
N ALA A 101 4.64 -12.36 -6.48
CA ALA A 101 5.06 -12.52 -5.09
C ALA A 101 6.28 -13.46 -4.90
N ASP A 102 6.67 -14.21 -5.93
CA ASP A 102 7.76 -15.19 -5.91
C ASP A 102 8.99 -14.75 -6.72
N ARG A 103 9.06 -13.48 -7.17
CA ARG A 103 10.14 -12.99 -8.02
C ARG A 103 11.52 -13.24 -7.38
N PRO A 104 12.40 -14.09 -7.97
CA PRO A 104 13.64 -14.51 -7.31
C PRO A 104 14.57 -13.36 -6.90
N ALA A 105 14.71 -12.33 -7.75
CA ALA A 105 15.54 -11.16 -7.46
C ALA A 105 15.04 -10.39 -6.22
N VAL A 106 13.72 -10.20 -6.10
CA VAL A 106 13.08 -9.55 -4.95
C VAL A 106 13.28 -10.39 -3.69
N LEU A 107 12.97 -11.69 -3.75
CA LEU A 107 13.12 -12.58 -2.59
C LEU A 107 14.57 -12.64 -2.09
N ALA A 108 15.54 -12.68 -3.01
CA ALA A 108 16.96 -12.67 -2.66
C ALA A 108 17.38 -11.36 -2.00
N TRP A 109 16.96 -10.21 -2.52
CA TRP A 109 17.27 -8.90 -1.94
C TRP A 109 16.64 -8.72 -0.56
N LEU A 110 15.37 -9.11 -0.38
CA LEU A 110 14.68 -9.08 0.92
C LEU A 110 15.40 -9.92 1.98
N ARG A 111 15.86 -11.13 1.64
CA ARG A 111 16.66 -11.97 2.56
C ARG A 111 17.96 -11.29 2.97
N ARG A 112 18.63 -10.59 2.05
CA ARG A 112 19.86 -9.84 2.39
C ARG A 112 19.58 -8.67 3.33
N GLN A 113 18.53 -7.89 3.09
CA GLN A 113 18.17 -6.79 3.99
C GLN A 113 17.77 -7.29 5.38
N ALA A 114 17.00 -8.38 5.45
CA ALA A 114 16.67 -9.03 6.72
C ALA A 114 17.91 -9.55 7.45
N ALA A 115 18.85 -10.18 6.73
CA ALA A 115 20.13 -10.63 7.30
C ALA A 115 21.02 -9.46 7.77
N ALA A 116 20.90 -8.29 7.13
CA ALA A 116 21.51 -7.04 7.57
C ALA A 116 20.76 -6.38 8.75
N GLY A 117 19.74 -7.04 9.32
CA GLY A 117 19.03 -6.58 10.51
C GLY A 117 17.91 -5.57 10.26
N ALA A 118 17.41 -5.45 9.02
CA ALA A 118 16.25 -4.61 8.76
C ALA A 118 14.98 -5.16 9.44
N THR A 119 14.12 -4.26 9.90
CA THR A 119 12.72 -4.61 10.22
C THR A 119 11.94 -4.73 8.92
N MET A 120 11.25 -5.86 8.74
CA MET A 120 10.46 -6.13 7.53
C MET A 120 9.01 -5.75 7.78
N VAL A 121 8.40 -4.99 6.88
CA VAL A 121 7.00 -4.56 6.99
C VAL A 121 6.28 -4.98 5.72
N ALA A 122 5.40 -5.96 5.80
CA ALA A 122 4.54 -6.34 4.68
C ALA A 122 3.19 -5.63 4.78
N ILE A 123 2.73 -5.05 3.67
CA ILE A 123 1.40 -4.43 3.57
C ILE A 123 0.54 -5.29 2.66
N CYS A 124 -0.72 -5.54 3.06
CA CYS A 124 -1.68 -6.32 2.26
C CYS A 124 -1.08 -7.68 1.86
N ASP A 125 -1.13 -8.05 0.59
CA ASP A 125 -0.55 -9.28 0.04
C ASP A 125 0.98 -9.25 -0.10
N GLY A 126 1.64 -8.18 0.32
CA GLY A 126 3.08 -8.18 0.59
C GLY A 126 3.49 -9.24 1.62
N ALA A 127 2.55 -9.71 2.45
CA ALA A 127 2.77 -10.81 3.36
C ALA A 127 3.07 -12.12 2.62
N GLU A 128 2.50 -12.33 1.42
CA GLU A 128 2.84 -13.49 0.59
C GLU A 128 4.31 -13.43 0.13
N VAL A 129 4.79 -12.24 -0.24
CA VAL A 129 6.19 -12.03 -0.65
C VAL A 129 7.13 -12.39 0.49
N LEU A 130 6.86 -11.90 1.71
CA LEU A 130 7.65 -12.26 2.89
C LEU A 130 7.50 -13.74 3.25
N ALA A 131 6.33 -14.36 3.08
CA ALA A 131 6.16 -15.79 3.29
C ALA A 131 7.04 -16.62 2.34
N ASN A 132 7.11 -16.24 1.05
CA ASN A 132 7.97 -16.87 0.04
C ASN A 132 9.48 -16.73 0.37
N THR A 133 9.89 -15.71 1.13
CA THR A 133 11.27 -15.62 1.62
C THR A 133 11.60 -16.63 2.73
N GLY A 134 10.57 -17.14 3.42
CA GLY A 134 10.68 -17.93 4.65
C GLY A 134 10.68 -17.08 5.94
N LEU A 135 10.64 -15.75 5.84
CA LEU A 135 10.73 -14.84 7.00
C LEU A 135 9.51 -14.89 7.93
N LEU A 136 8.36 -15.40 7.46
CA LEU A 136 7.14 -15.58 8.27
C LEU A 136 7.01 -16.98 8.90
N ARG A 137 7.98 -17.87 8.71
CA ARG A 137 7.96 -19.21 9.31
C ARG A 137 7.93 -19.08 10.84
N GLN A 138 6.98 -19.78 11.48
CA GLN A 138 6.77 -19.79 12.94
C GLN A 138 6.45 -18.43 13.55
N ARG A 139 5.99 -17.47 12.74
CA ARG A 139 5.57 -16.13 13.20
C ARG A 139 4.06 -15.96 13.12
N THR A 140 3.54 -15.05 13.93
CA THR A 140 2.19 -14.52 13.83
C THR A 140 2.15 -13.45 12.75
N ALA A 141 1.22 -13.57 11.80
CA ALA A 141 1.08 -12.64 10.68
C ALA A 141 -0.39 -12.41 10.32
N THR A 142 -0.67 -11.31 9.63
CA THR A 142 -1.96 -11.03 8.97
C THR A 142 -1.70 -10.67 7.50
N SER A 143 -2.75 -10.67 6.68
CA SER A 143 -2.71 -10.33 5.25
C SER A 143 -4.09 -9.85 4.81
N HIS A 144 -4.22 -9.44 3.56
CA HIS A 144 -5.52 -9.12 2.97
C HIS A 144 -6.51 -10.28 3.07
N TRP A 145 -7.79 -9.94 3.33
CA TRP A 145 -8.84 -10.91 3.61
C TRP A 145 -9.02 -11.95 2.48
N TYR A 146 -8.83 -11.54 1.22
CA TYR A 146 -9.05 -12.38 0.05
C TYR A 146 -8.04 -13.53 -0.04
N SER A 147 -6.77 -13.26 0.27
CA SER A 147 -5.66 -14.20 0.08
C SER A 147 -5.44 -15.10 1.31
N ARG A 148 -6.00 -14.71 2.47
CA ARG A 148 -5.78 -15.34 3.77
C ARG A 148 -5.93 -16.86 3.78
N GLU A 149 -6.99 -17.41 3.19
CA GLU A 149 -7.18 -18.87 3.18
C GLU A 149 -6.14 -19.59 2.30
N GLY A 150 -5.77 -19.00 1.17
CA GLY A 150 -4.70 -19.51 0.31
C GLY A 150 -3.36 -19.50 1.04
N LEU A 151 -3.06 -18.43 1.77
CA LEU A 151 -1.85 -18.29 2.57
C LEU A 151 -1.81 -19.31 3.71
N ARG A 152 -2.92 -19.51 4.45
CA ARG A 152 -3.04 -20.53 5.50
C ARG A 152 -2.76 -21.95 4.98
N ARG A 153 -3.20 -22.27 3.76
CA ARG A 153 -2.94 -23.58 3.13
C ARG A 153 -1.50 -23.75 2.67
N ARG A 154 -0.87 -22.69 2.13
CA ARG A 154 0.48 -22.73 1.56
C ARG A 154 1.60 -22.58 2.59
N PHE A 155 1.37 -21.77 3.62
CA PHE A 155 2.35 -21.41 4.65
C PHE A 155 1.84 -21.85 6.02
N THR A 156 1.79 -23.17 6.22
CA THR A 156 1.21 -23.81 7.41
C THR A 156 2.00 -23.55 8.69
N GLU A 157 3.27 -23.18 8.58
CA GLU A 157 4.12 -22.81 9.71
C GLU A 157 3.89 -21.36 10.20
N THR A 158 3.13 -20.54 9.47
CA THR A 158 2.79 -19.16 9.85
C THR A 158 1.44 -19.13 10.57
N LYS A 159 1.38 -18.50 11.76
CA LYS A 159 0.14 -18.30 12.51
C LYS A 159 -0.62 -17.09 11.95
N TRP A 160 -1.52 -17.33 11.01
CA TRP A 160 -2.34 -16.29 10.37
C TRP A 160 -3.52 -15.85 11.24
N VAL A 161 -3.57 -14.59 11.64
CA VAL A 161 -4.67 -13.98 12.41
C VAL A 161 -5.50 -13.02 11.54
N ASP A 162 -6.74 -12.72 11.95
CA ASP A 162 -7.71 -11.91 11.20
C ASP A 162 -8.43 -10.85 12.06
N ASP A 163 -8.12 -10.77 13.34
CA ASP A 163 -8.69 -9.84 14.31
C ASP A 163 -7.87 -8.54 14.43
N ARG A 164 -6.86 -8.34 13.56
CA ARG A 164 -5.94 -7.20 13.64
C ARG A 164 -5.55 -6.65 12.27
N ARG A 165 -5.54 -5.31 12.16
CA ARG A 165 -5.12 -4.55 10.97
C ARG A 165 -3.62 -4.67 10.75
N TYR A 166 -2.87 -4.74 11.83
CA TYR A 166 -1.43 -4.95 11.79
C TYR A 166 -0.95 -5.72 13.01
N VAL A 167 0.06 -6.54 12.79
CA VAL A 167 0.66 -7.43 13.79
C VAL A 167 2.17 -7.32 13.66
N MET A 168 2.88 -7.32 14.78
CA MET A 168 4.35 -7.38 14.79
C MET A 168 4.82 -8.56 15.62
N ASP A 169 5.57 -9.46 14.99
CA ASP A 169 6.20 -10.61 15.64
C ASP A 169 7.71 -10.57 15.41
N GLY A 170 8.45 -10.25 16.48
CA GLY A 170 9.89 -9.96 16.40
C GLY A 170 10.16 -8.74 15.51
N ASN A 171 11.08 -8.89 14.56
CA ASN A 171 11.44 -7.84 13.59
C ASN A 171 10.57 -7.82 12.31
N VAL A 172 9.39 -8.45 12.32
CA VAL A 172 8.50 -8.48 11.15
C VAL A 172 7.12 -7.95 11.52
N MET A 173 6.67 -6.94 10.79
CA MET A 173 5.32 -6.40 10.86
C MET A 173 4.56 -6.80 9.59
N THR A 174 3.30 -7.19 9.73
CA THR A 174 2.40 -7.50 8.61
C THR A 174 1.09 -6.77 8.80
N THR A 175 0.44 -6.34 7.72
CA THR A 175 -0.85 -5.63 7.77
C THR A 175 -1.89 -6.31 6.89
N THR A 176 -3.18 -6.05 7.17
CA THR A 176 -4.25 -6.33 6.22
C THR A 176 -4.19 -5.36 5.05
N GLY A 177 -5.10 -5.50 4.07
CA GLY A 177 -5.16 -4.60 2.92
C GLY A 177 -6.30 -3.60 3.05
N VAL A 178 -6.61 -2.86 2.00
CA VAL A 178 -5.72 -1.74 1.63
C VAL A 178 -5.88 -0.60 2.65
N SER A 179 -7.08 -0.43 3.20
CA SER A 179 -7.43 0.62 4.15
C SER A 179 -6.55 0.62 5.42
N ALA A 180 -5.94 -0.52 5.76
CA ALA A 180 -4.99 -0.64 6.86
C ALA A 180 -3.63 0.04 6.61
N SER A 181 -3.29 0.43 5.38
CA SER A 181 -2.02 1.10 5.04
C SER A 181 -1.82 2.42 5.79
N ILE A 182 -2.86 3.25 5.95
CA ILE A 182 -2.80 4.51 6.71
C ILE A 182 -2.53 4.24 8.21
N PRO A 183 -3.37 3.50 8.95
CA PRO A 183 -3.16 3.28 10.38
C PRO A 183 -1.85 2.53 10.66
N ALA A 184 -1.46 1.57 9.82
CA ALA A 184 -0.18 0.87 9.96
C ALA A 184 1.03 1.80 9.75
N SER A 185 0.99 2.69 8.75
CA SER A 185 2.07 3.64 8.50
C SER A 185 2.21 4.66 9.64
N LEU A 186 1.10 5.12 10.22
CA LEU A 186 1.11 5.99 11.39
C LEU A 186 1.64 5.29 12.65
N ALA A 187 1.28 4.02 12.84
CA ALA A 187 1.78 3.21 13.94
C ALA A 187 3.29 2.93 13.80
N LEU A 188 3.75 2.61 12.59
CA LEU A 188 5.17 2.47 12.25
C LEU A 188 5.95 3.77 12.48
N LEU A 189 5.41 4.91 12.05
CA LEU A 189 6.00 6.23 12.33
C LEU A 189 6.09 6.50 13.84
N GLY A 190 5.08 6.08 14.61
CA GLY A 190 5.06 6.22 16.06
C GLY A 190 6.22 5.52 16.76
N VAL A 191 6.64 4.34 16.27
CA VAL A 191 7.81 3.63 16.82
C VAL A 191 9.14 4.11 16.24
N LEU A 192 9.14 4.66 15.02
CA LEU A 192 10.34 5.19 14.36
C LEU A 192 10.76 6.57 14.88
N ALA A 193 9.80 7.46 15.12
CA ALA A 193 10.03 8.87 15.41
C ALA A 193 9.26 9.38 16.64
N GLY A 194 8.60 8.47 17.37
CA GLY A 194 7.84 8.79 18.56
C GLY A 194 6.39 9.19 18.29
N PRO A 195 5.53 9.17 19.32
CA PRO A 195 4.09 9.39 19.19
C PRO A 195 3.71 10.80 18.75
N ASN A 196 4.58 11.80 18.93
CA ASN A 196 4.31 13.17 18.51
C ASN A 196 4.37 13.32 16.98
N ALA A 197 5.41 12.77 16.33
CA ALA A 197 5.54 12.78 14.88
C ALA A 197 4.35 12.08 14.21
N ALA A 198 3.91 10.94 14.76
CA ALA A 198 2.71 10.24 14.28
C ALA A 198 1.43 11.09 14.44
N ARG A 199 1.19 11.70 15.61
CA ARG A 199 0.00 12.54 15.86
C ARG A 199 -0.03 13.81 15.02
N GLU A 200 1.12 14.44 14.77
CA GLU A 200 1.23 15.62 13.90
C GLU A 200 0.93 15.26 12.45
N THR A 201 1.52 14.16 11.97
CA THR A 201 1.29 13.65 10.63
C THR A 201 -0.19 13.26 10.44
N ALA A 202 -0.78 12.55 11.40
CA ALA A 202 -2.19 12.18 11.40
C ALA A 202 -3.12 13.40 11.33
N ARG A 203 -2.89 14.43 12.17
CA ARG A 203 -3.65 15.69 12.12
C ARG A 203 -3.56 16.37 10.76
N GLY A 204 -2.37 16.38 10.15
CA GLY A 204 -2.19 16.91 8.80
C GLY A 204 -2.96 16.13 7.72
N LEU A 205 -3.23 14.84 7.97
CA LEU A 205 -3.98 13.94 7.11
C LEU A 205 -5.47 13.88 7.48
N GLY A 206 -5.96 14.69 8.42
CA GLY A 206 -7.36 14.61 8.87
C GLY A 206 -7.70 13.40 9.76
N VAL A 207 -6.78 12.43 9.89
CA VAL A 207 -6.96 11.19 10.67
C VAL A 207 -7.12 11.52 12.15
N GLN A 208 -8.32 11.31 12.69
CA GLN A 208 -8.63 11.58 14.10
C GLN A 208 -8.10 10.51 15.05
N ALA A 209 -8.18 9.24 14.64
CA ALA A 209 -7.74 8.10 15.42
C ALA A 209 -7.32 6.96 14.50
N TRP A 210 -6.40 6.13 14.98
CA TRP A 210 -6.03 4.86 14.35
C TRP A 210 -5.88 3.79 15.43
N SER A 211 -6.20 2.56 15.07
CA SER A 211 -6.04 1.38 15.92
C SER A 211 -5.62 0.20 15.08
N ASP A 212 -5.09 -0.80 15.77
CA ASP A 212 -4.84 -2.15 15.28
C ASP A 212 -6.10 -3.01 15.27
N ASP A 213 -7.15 -2.61 15.97
CA ASP A 213 -8.43 -3.33 16.02
C ASP A 213 -9.07 -3.51 14.64
N HIS A 214 -9.46 -4.75 14.34
CA HIS A 214 -9.99 -5.14 13.06
C HIS A 214 -10.96 -6.32 13.18
N ASP A 215 -12.01 -6.31 12.38
CA ASP A 215 -12.90 -7.45 12.23
C ASP A 215 -12.80 -7.96 10.79
N GLY A 216 -11.73 -8.73 10.53
CA GLY A 216 -11.44 -9.29 9.21
C GLY A 216 -12.42 -10.38 8.78
N GLY A 217 -13.34 -10.78 9.66
CA GLY A 217 -14.47 -11.66 9.36
C GLY A 217 -15.61 -10.96 8.63
N ARG A 218 -15.66 -9.62 8.64
CA ARG A 218 -16.68 -8.84 7.92
C ARG A 218 -16.48 -8.79 6.42
N PHE A 219 -15.26 -9.06 5.96
CA PHE A 219 -14.90 -9.01 4.54
C PHE A 219 -14.90 -10.42 3.96
N GLY A 220 -15.64 -10.60 2.87
CA GLY A 220 -15.77 -11.88 2.21
C GLY A 220 -16.51 -11.79 0.89
N LEU A 221 -16.21 -12.73 -0.02
CA LEU A 221 -16.97 -12.89 -1.26
C LEU A 221 -18.36 -13.45 -0.95
N THR A 222 -19.35 -12.56 -0.87
CA THR A 222 -20.75 -12.96 -0.85
C THR A 222 -21.26 -13.26 -2.25
N ALA A 223 -22.31 -14.08 -2.40
CA ALA A 223 -22.96 -14.32 -3.69
C ALA A 223 -23.38 -13.00 -4.38
N ARG A 224 -23.80 -12.00 -3.59
CA ARG A 224 -24.10 -10.64 -4.06
C ARG A 224 -22.86 -9.93 -4.60
N ALA A 225 -21.73 -9.97 -3.89
CA ALA A 225 -20.48 -9.35 -4.34
C ALA A 225 -20.00 -9.98 -5.66
N VAL A 226 -20.05 -11.30 -5.78
CA VAL A 226 -19.71 -12.02 -7.02
C VAL A 226 -20.63 -11.64 -8.17
N ALA A 227 -21.94 -11.54 -7.92
CA ALA A 227 -22.90 -11.10 -8.93
C ALA A 227 -22.62 -9.67 -9.41
N ILE A 228 -22.28 -8.74 -8.50
CA ILE A 228 -21.89 -7.36 -8.85
C ILE A 228 -20.62 -7.37 -9.71
N ALA A 229 -19.60 -8.12 -9.30
CA ALA A 229 -18.34 -8.23 -10.03
C ALA A 229 -18.56 -8.75 -11.46
N LEU A 230 -19.38 -9.79 -11.63
CA LEU A 230 -19.74 -10.34 -12.93
C LEU A 230 -20.53 -9.33 -13.77
N MET A 231 -21.52 -8.65 -13.18
CA MET A 231 -22.30 -7.62 -13.88
C MET A 231 -21.45 -6.44 -14.32
N ASN A 232 -20.50 -6.00 -13.49
CA ASN A 232 -19.54 -4.94 -13.84
C ASN A 232 -18.63 -5.37 -14.99
N ARG A 233 -18.12 -6.61 -14.95
CA ARG A 233 -17.32 -7.19 -16.04
C ARG A 233 -18.13 -7.32 -17.34
N LEU A 234 -19.39 -7.77 -17.26
CA LEU A 234 -20.29 -7.93 -18.41
C LEU A 234 -20.81 -6.59 -18.94
N ALA A 235 -20.64 -5.50 -18.21
CA ALA A 235 -20.91 -4.15 -18.68
C ALA A 235 -19.76 -3.58 -19.55
N PHE A 236 -18.88 -4.42 -20.11
CA PHE A 236 -17.71 -4.00 -20.91
C PHE A 236 -18.04 -3.06 -22.08
N TRP A 237 -19.25 -3.10 -22.62
CA TRP A 237 -19.77 -2.13 -23.61
C TRP A 237 -19.83 -0.68 -23.08
N ARG A 238 -19.64 -0.48 -21.77
CA ARG A 238 -19.62 0.80 -21.05
C ARG A 238 -18.32 0.95 -20.24
N HIS A 239 -17.25 0.24 -20.61
CA HIS A 239 -15.93 0.40 -19.97
C HIS A 239 -15.34 1.75 -20.37
N GLU A 240 -14.92 2.54 -19.39
CA GLU A 240 -14.46 3.91 -19.59
C GLU A 240 -13.01 4.07 -19.13
N THR A 241 -12.20 4.79 -19.88
CA THR A 241 -10.90 5.25 -19.38
C THR A 241 -11.07 6.67 -18.88
N PHE A 242 -10.66 6.93 -17.64
CA PHE A 242 -10.65 8.27 -17.08
C PHE A 242 -9.25 8.87 -17.06
N ASP A 243 -9.18 10.13 -17.47
CA ASP A 243 -8.02 10.97 -17.24
C ASP A 243 -8.04 11.46 -15.79
N LEU A 244 -6.95 11.20 -15.07
CA LEU A 244 -6.66 11.77 -13.75
C LEU A 244 -5.62 12.88 -13.93
N PRO A 245 -6.03 14.16 -14.01
CA PRO A 245 -5.07 15.25 -14.22
C PRO A 245 -4.17 15.39 -13.00
N VAL A 246 -2.85 15.38 -13.20
CA VAL A 246 -1.87 15.57 -12.12
C VAL A 246 -1.00 16.78 -12.42
N GLU A 247 -0.80 17.62 -11.42
CA GLU A 247 0.05 18.81 -11.50
C GLU A 247 1.27 18.65 -10.59
N SER A 248 2.34 19.39 -10.88
CA SER A 248 3.53 19.39 -10.01
C SER A 248 3.15 19.73 -8.56
N GLY A 249 3.62 18.95 -7.60
CA GLY A 249 3.29 19.11 -6.19
C GLY A 249 1.93 18.51 -5.80
N PHE A 250 1.38 17.59 -6.60
CA PHE A 250 0.15 16.86 -6.25
C PHE A 250 0.27 16.13 -4.90
N ASP A 251 -0.88 15.91 -4.28
CA ASP A 251 -0.99 15.13 -3.04
C ASP A 251 -1.01 13.63 -3.37
N GLU A 252 0.05 12.93 -2.96
CA GLU A 252 0.26 11.52 -3.31
C GLU A 252 -0.89 10.63 -2.83
N LEU A 253 -1.40 10.89 -1.62
CA LEU A 253 -2.44 10.07 -1.02
C LEU A 253 -3.76 10.23 -1.77
N THR A 254 -4.14 11.47 -2.07
CA THR A 254 -5.35 11.74 -2.86
C THR A 254 -5.26 11.10 -4.24
N VAL A 255 -4.12 11.21 -4.93
CA VAL A 255 -3.93 10.60 -6.26
C VAL A 255 -4.00 9.08 -6.18
N ALA A 256 -3.29 8.45 -5.25
CA ALA A 256 -3.27 7.00 -5.09
C ALA A 256 -4.65 6.43 -4.78
N LEU A 257 -5.34 6.97 -3.76
CA LEU A 257 -6.67 6.49 -3.35
C LEU A 257 -7.71 6.70 -4.46
N THR A 258 -7.62 7.81 -5.19
CA THR A 258 -8.54 8.10 -6.29
C THR A 258 -8.32 7.14 -7.46
N ALA A 259 -7.08 7.03 -7.94
CA ALA A 259 -6.76 6.19 -9.09
C ALA A 259 -7.11 4.71 -8.81
N ASP A 260 -6.74 4.23 -7.63
CA ASP A 260 -6.95 2.85 -7.22
C ASP A 260 -8.44 2.50 -7.10
N ALA A 261 -9.21 3.32 -6.39
CA ALA A 261 -10.64 3.09 -6.22
C ALA A 261 -11.42 3.07 -7.55
N TRP A 262 -11.13 4.01 -8.45
CA TRP A 262 -11.79 4.05 -9.77
C TRP A 262 -11.42 2.85 -10.63
N ALA A 263 -10.14 2.48 -10.71
CA ALA A 263 -9.72 1.31 -11.49
C ALA A 263 -10.23 -0.03 -10.91
N ARG A 264 -10.56 -0.09 -9.61
CA ARG A 264 -11.19 -1.27 -8.98
C ARG A 264 -12.68 -1.42 -9.26
N THR A 265 -13.31 -0.49 -9.98
CA THR A 265 -14.74 -0.61 -10.35
C THR A 265 -15.00 -1.78 -11.31
N TRP A 266 -13.98 -2.21 -12.05
CA TRP A 266 -14.07 -3.12 -13.22
C TRP A 266 -14.95 -2.58 -14.36
N ARG A 267 -15.30 -1.31 -14.28
CA ARG A 267 -16.03 -0.56 -15.28
C ARG A 267 -15.18 0.58 -15.84
N SER A 268 -14.00 0.79 -15.27
CA SER A 268 -13.11 1.83 -15.71
C SER A 268 -11.65 1.51 -15.48
N ASP A 269 -10.83 2.15 -16.29
CA ASP A 269 -9.39 2.32 -16.08
C ASP A 269 -9.11 3.80 -15.74
N VAL A 270 -7.98 4.05 -15.10
CA VAL A 270 -7.52 5.42 -14.80
C VAL A 270 -6.11 5.59 -15.34
N VAL A 271 -5.86 6.73 -15.99
CA VAL A 271 -4.53 7.11 -16.44
C VAL A 271 -4.15 8.48 -15.89
N ALA A 272 -2.95 8.61 -15.34
CA ALA A 272 -2.41 9.90 -14.93
C ALA A 272 -2.11 10.77 -16.16
N THR A 273 -2.60 12.02 -16.16
CA THR A 273 -2.46 12.91 -17.31
C THR A 273 -1.84 14.25 -16.94
N ALA A 274 -0.94 14.73 -17.80
CA ALA A 274 -0.26 16.01 -17.70
C ALA A 274 0.41 16.35 -19.03
N ASP A 275 0.79 17.61 -19.21
CA ASP A 275 1.61 18.03 -20.36
C ASP A 275 3.05 17.50 -20.24
N ALA A 276 3.56 17.36 -19.00
CA ALA A 276 4.85 16.77 -18.71
C ALA A 276 4.77 15.24 -18.66
N SER A 277 5.79 14.55 -19.18
CA SER A 277 5.87 13.08 -19.13
C SER A 277 6.18 12.53 -17.75
N VAL A 278 6.82 13.33 -16.88
CA VAL A 278 7.08 13.01 -15.48
C VAL A 278 6.59 14.18 -14.63
N VAL A 279 5.77 13.88 -13.63
CA VAL A 279 5.24 14.86 -12.67
C VAL A 279 5.71 14.47 -11.29
N GLU A 280 6.35 15.40 -10.60
CA GLU A 280 6.82 15.22 -9.23
C GLU A 280 5.72 15.62 -8.24
N SER A 281 5.52 14.79 -7.22
CA SER A 281 4.56 15.01 -6.15
C SER A 281 5.07 16.01 -5.11
N ARG A 282 4.24 16.36 -4.13
CA ARG A 282 4.63 17.25 -3.02
C ARG A 282 5.87 16.77 -2.25
N HIS A 283 6.05 15.45 -2.12
CA HIS A 283 7.11 14.83 -1.32
C HIS A 283 8.10 13.98 -2.15
N GLY A 284 8.17 14.22 -3.47
CA GLY A 284 9.24 13.70 -4.34
C GLY A 284 8.95 12.40 -5.08
N LEU A 285 7.72 11.87 -5.01
CA LEU A 285 7.30 10.74 -5.85
C LEU A 285 7.21 11.21 -7.31
N ARG A 286 7.83 10.47 -8.23
CA ARG A 286 7.83 10.81 -9.66
C ARG A 286 6.85 9.88 -10.40
N LEU A 287 5.68 10.40 -10.75
CA LEU A 287 4.70 9.69 -11.57
C LEU A 287 4.94 9.95 -13.06
N LEU A 288 4.74 8.91 -13.85
CA LEU A 288 4.70 9.01 -15.31
C LEU A 288 3.28 9.38 -15.72
N ALA A 289 3.16 10.44 -16.51
CA ALA A 289 1.89 10.92 -17.04
C ALA A 289 1.91 10.91 -18.57
N GLN A 290 0.72 10.90 -19.16
CA GLN A 290 0.52 11.01 -20.61
C GLN A 290 -0.35 12.23 -20.95
N PRO A 291 -0.31 12.74 -22.19
CA PRO A 291 -1.25 13.77 -22.62
C PRO A 291 -2.70 13.32 -22.43
N ALA A 292 -3.57 14.26 -22.05
CA ALA A 292 -5.00 14.00 -21.93
C ALA A 292 -5.61 13.57 -23.26
N ASP A 293 -6.58 12.65 -23.21
CA ASP A 293 -7.33 12.21 -24.38
C ASP A 293 -8.73 12.80 -24.35
N VAL A 294 -9.11 13.52 -25.40
CA VAL A 294 -10.43 14.17 -25.49
C VAL A 294 -11.62 13.21 -25.42
N ARG A 295 -11.37 11.91 -25.61
CA ARG A 295 -12.39 10.85 -25.50
C ARG A 295 -12.59 10.38 -24.06
N HIS A 296 -11.64 10.64 -23.17
CA HIS A 296 -11.69 10.21 -21.78
C HIS A 296 -12.47 11.23 -20.94
N ALA A 297 -13.30 10.72 -20.03
CA ALA A 297 -13.87 11.55 -18.98
C ALA A 297 -12.78 11.89 -17.95
N ARG A 298 -12.89 13.03 -17.26
CA ARG A 298 -11.93 13.40 -16.21
C ARG A 298 -12.41 12.95 -14.85
N VAL A 299 -11.52 12.36 -14.04
CA VAL A 299 -11.79 12.17 -12.62
C VAL A 299 -11.64 13.50 -11.90
N ALA A 300 -12.69 13.92 -11.20
CA ALA A 300 -12.64 15.10 -10.35
C ALA A 300 -11.92 14.77 -9.02
N MET A 301 -10.69 15.25 -8.86
CA MET A 301 -10.06 15.31 -7.54
C MET A 301 -10.61 16.52 -6.80
N SER A 302 -11.58 16.31 -5.90
CA SER A 302 -12.16 17.41 -5.13
C SER A 302 -11.07 18.08 -4.27
N ALA A 303 -10.72 19.33 -4.61
CA ALA A 303 -9.65 20.12 -3.98
C ALA A 303 -9.78 20.31 -2.44
N GLY A 304 -10.97 20.05 -1.89
CA GLY A 304 -11.26 20.10 -0.45
C GLY A 304 -11.09 18.78 0.31
N ARG A 305 -10.94 17.64 -0.39
CA ARG A 305 -10.79 16.32 0.25
C ARG A 305 -9.31 16.05 0.48
N ARG A 306 -8.89 16.00 1.74
CA ARG A 306 -7.49 15.77 2.13
C ARG A 306 -7.41 14.53 3.02
N GLY A 307 -6.36 13.75 2.82
CA GLY A 307 -6.03 12.71 3.79
C GLY A 307 -7.06 11.58 3.84
N ASP A 308 -7.55 11.28 5.05
CA ASP A 308 -8.53 10.22 5.31
C ASP A 308 -9.90 10.43 4.65
N SER A 309 -10.30 11.69 4.42
CA SER A 309 -11.56 12.04 3.74
C SER A 309 -11.57 11.77 2.23
N ALA A 310 -10.42 11.45 1.63
CA ALA A 310 -10.31 11.20 0.20
C ALA A 310 -11.12 9.97 -0.24
N LEU A 311 -10.88 8.81 0.39
CA LEU A 311 -11.52 7.56 0.00
C LEU A 311 -13.05 7.57 0.16
N PRO A 312 -13.65 8.03 1.27
CA PRO A 312 -15.10 8.15 1.39
C PRO A 312 -15.73 9.00 0.29
N GLY A 313 -15.07 10.12 -0.07
CA GLY A 313 -15.54 10.99 -1.14
C GLY A 313 -15.45 10.33 -2.51
N VAL A 314 -14.35 9.63 -2.81
CA VAL A 314 -14.21 8.89 -4.08
C VAL A 314 -15.25 7.78 -4.19
N LEU A 315 -15.53 7.06 -3.11
CA LEU A 315 -16.60 6.05 -3.08
C LEU A 315 -17.98 6.66 -3.33
N ALA A 316 -18.25 7.87 -2.83
CA ALA A 316 -19.49 8.60 -3.11
C ALA A 316 -19.58 9.02 -4.59
N ASP A 317 -18.48 9.48 -5.19
CA ASP A 317 -18.45 9.84 -6.61
C ASP A 317 -18.68 8.61 -7.52
N ILE A 318 -18.08 7.47 -7.18
CA ILE A 318 -18.32 6.19 -7.87
C ILE A 318 -19.80 5.78 -7.76
N ALA A 319 -20.41 5.94 -6.58
CA ALA A 319 -21.82 5.63 -6.37
C ALA A 319 -22.72 6.54 -7.22
N ALA A 320 -22.36 7.81 -7.36
CA ALA A 320 -23.08 8.76 -8.21
C ALA A 320 -22.90 8.48 -9.71
N ARG A 321 -21.71 8.03 -10.15
CA ARG A 321 -21.40 7.75 -11.56
C ARG A 321 -21.97 6.44 -12.07
N TYR A 322 -21.92 5.40 -11.23
CA TYR A 322 -22.35 4.04 -11.57
C TYR A 322 -23.55 3.65 -10.72
N ASP A 323 -23.32 3.22 -9.48
CA ASP A 323 -24.34 2.88 -8.49
C ASP A 323 -23.69 2.54 -7.15
N ASP A 324 -24.50 2.49 -6.10
CA ASP A 324 -24.06 2.13 -4.76
C ASP A 324 -23.44 0.72 -4.70
N ALA A 325 -23.92 -0.21 -5.52
CA ALA A 325 -23.43 -1.58 -5.57
C ALA A 325 -21.96 -1.65 -6.06
N THR A 326 -21.62 -0.89 -7.10
CA THR A 326 -20.25 -0.75 -7.62
C THR A 326 -19.36 -0.09 -6.60
N SER A 327 -19.83 0.97 -5.94
CA SER A 327 -19.08 1.63 -4.86
C SER A 327 -18.82 0.68 -3.68
N SER A 328 -19.80 -0.14 -3.29
CA SER A 328 -19.64 -1.15 -2.23
C SER A 328 -18.72 -2.31 -2.64
N TRP A 329 -18.67 -2.66 -3.92
CA TRP A 329 -17.69 -3.61 -4.47
C TRP A 329 -16.25 -3.07 -4.40
N VAL A 330 -16.05 -1.79 -4.70
CA VAL A 330 -14.74 -1.13 -4.54
C VAL A 330 -14.34 -1.08 -3.06
N ALA A 331 -15.25 -0.68 -2.17
CA ALA A 331 -15.01 -0.63 -0.73
C ALA A 331 -14.59 -2.01 -0.18
N LEU A 332 -15.25 -3.10 -0.60
CA LEU A 332 -14.90 -4.47 -0.21
C LEU A 332 -13.47 -4.84 -0.64
N GLN A 333 -13.07 -4.50 -1.87
CA GLN A 333 -11.71 -4.77 -2.35
C GLN A 333 -10.63 -3.96 -1.61
N LEU A 334 -10.96 -2.74 -1.18
CA LEU A 334 -10.06 -1.90 -0.40
C LEU A 334 -10.10 -2.21 1.10
N GLU A 335 -10.90 -3.19 1.52
CA GLU A 335 -11.13 -3.54 2.92
C GLU A 335 -11.64 -2.33 3.74
N TYR A 336 -12.47 -1.50 3.10
CA TYR A 336 -13.04 -0.31 3.69
C TYR A 336 -14.48 -0.59 4.18
N PRO A 337 -14.80 -0.34 5.47
CA PRO A 337 -16.14 -0.56 5.99
C PRO A 337 -17.10 0.49 5.43
N LYS A 338 -18.08 0.04 4.64
CA LYS A 338 -19.15 0.87 4.06
C LYS A 338 -20.52 0.28 4.39
#